data_AF-A0A9P7BW38-F1
#
_entry.id   AF-A0A9P7BW38-F1
#
_cell.length_a   1.000
_cell.length_b   1.000
_cell.length_c   1.000
_cell.angle_alpha   90.00
_cell.angle_beta   90.00
_cell.angle_gamma   90.00
#
_symmetry.space_group_name_H-M   'P 1'
#
loop_
_entity.id
_entity.type
_entity.pdbx_description
1 polymer ?
#
loop_
_entity_poly.entity_id
_entity_poly.type
_entity_poly.pdbx_seq_one_letter_code
_entity_poly.pdbx_strand_id
1 'polypeptide(L)'
;MKLIDSTQSPLVSAFYAHLEATIDLIQVVLRLEWTIFIRCIAILALATSAYIIYIIITLRHGLHPLLIWDKLGKPVVKLFRPWTFSYLLSQSDPYARSIDMRISTFSKGFCTAILRDRRRTHDSQQGIHNTAIATFAETVGGLTLMSNLKKKDRAILKNIKIEYKKKARGLLTAGSDYTLPSNLGEGNHDIQNEVVVKDRMLDTVAIVYLTWAVQTKEA
;
A
#
# COMPACT_ATOMS: atom_id res chain seq x y z
N MET A 1 -34.02 44.04 32.66
CA MET A 1 -35.09 45.07 32.67
C MET A 1 -35.27 45.55 31.23
N LYS A 2 -36.08 44.83 30.44
CA LYS A 2 -36.40 45.21 29.04
C LYS A 2 -37.41 46.35 29.10
N LEU A 3 -37.03 47.52 28.63
CA LEU A 3 -37.91 48.68 28.47
C LEU A 3 -39.02 48.31 27.47
N ILE A 4 -40.26 48.29 27.93
CA ILE A 4 -41.44 48.00 27.11
C ILE A 4 -41.85 49.32 26.47
N ASP A 5 -41.64 49.43 25.16
CA ASP A 5 -42.07 50.55 24.33
C ASP A 5 -43.60 50.53 24.23
N SER A 6 -44.28 51.55 24.72
CA SER A 6 -45.74 51.57 24.96
C SER A 6 -46.59 51.96 23.75
N THR A 7 -46.11 51.76 22.52
CA THR A 7 -46.80 52.20 21.29
C THR A 7 -47.01 51.13 20.21
N GLN A 8 -46.77 49.84 20.50
CA GLN A 8 -47.02 48.78 19.53
C GLN A 8 -48.37 48.07 19.75
N SER A 9 -49.12 47.91 18.65
CA SER A 9 -50.38 47.15 18.62
C SER A 9 -50.19 45.72 19.13
N PRO A 10 -51.10 45.17 19.94
CA PRO A 10 -50.99 43.82 20.50
C PRO A 10 -50.93 42.71 19.43
N LEU A 11 -51.44 42.98 18.22
CA LEU A 11 -51.28 42.08 17.08
C LEU A 11 -49.84 42.06 16.55
N VAL A 12 -49.15 43.20 16.57
CA VAL A 12 -47.78 43.33 16.08
C VAL A 12 -46.82 42.61 17.02
N SER A 13 -46.99 42.75 18.34
CA SER A 13 -46.19 42.02 19.33
C SER A 13 -46.43 40.51 19.29
N ALA A 14 -47.69 40.07 19.12
CA ALA A 14 -48.02 38.65 18.94
C ALA A 14 -47.43 38.08 17.65
N PHE A 15 -47.43 38.85 16.55
CA PHE A 15 -46.82 38.45 15.29
C PHE A 15 -45.30 38.30 15.41
N TYR A 16 -44.61 39.25 16.05
CA TYR A 16 -43.16 39.14 16.30
C TYR A 16 -42.82 37.95 17.19
N ALA A 17 -43.59 37.68 18.24
CA ALA A 17 -43.40 36.53 19.10
C ALA A 17 -43.58 35.20 18.34
N HIS A 18 -44.57 35.12 17.44
CA HIS A 18 -44.74 33.97 16.57
C HIS A 18 -43.58 33.81 15.58
N LEU A 19 -43.13 34.89 14.94
CA LEU A 19 -41.99 34.88 14.03
C LEU A 19 -40.72 34.37 14.73
N GLU A 20 -40.41 34.91 15.91
CA GLU A 20 -39.27 34.50 16.73
C GLU A 20 -39.36 33.01 17.10
N ALA A 21 -40.54 32.52 17.51
CA ALA A 21 -40.76 31.11 17.80
C ALA A 21 -40.58 30.20 16.56
N THR A 22 -41.03 30.61 15.37
CA THR A 22 -40.77 29.86 14.13
C THR A 22 -39.29 29.83 13.77
N ILE A 23 -38.57 30.94 13.94
CA ILE A 23 -37.13 31.01 13.66
C ILE A 23 -36.37 30.06 14.61
N ASP A 24 -36.70 30.07 15.90
CA ASP A 24 -36.11 29.17 16.89
C ASP A 24 -36.38 27.69 16.56
N LEU A 25 -37.61 27.35 16.18
CA LEU A 25 -37.96 25.99 15.77
C LEU A 25 -37.18 25.55 14.51
N ILE A 26 -37.04 26.42 13.51
CA ILE A 26 -36.27 26.13 12.30
C ILE A 26 -34.78 25.93 12.65
N GLN A 27 -34.21 26.75 13.52
CA GLN A 27 -32.83 26.59 13.98
C GLN A 27 -32.62 25.27 14.74
N VAL A 28 -33.57 24.88 15.60
CA VAL A 28 -33.51 23.61 16.33
C VAL A 28 -33.58 22.43 15.37
N VAL A 29 -34.49 22.46 14.38
CA VAL A 29 -34.63 21.40 13.36
C VAL A 29 -33.36 21.28 12.52
N LEU A 30 -32.83 22.39 11.99
CA LEU A 30 -31.59 22.40 11.21
C LEU A 30 -30.39 21.89 12.01
N ARG A 31 -30.27 22.28 13.29
CA ARG A 31 -29.21 21.79 14.19
C ARG A 31 -29.37 20.30 14.47
N LEU A 32 -30.61 19.80 14.64
CA LEU A 32 -30.90 18.39 14.86
C LEU A 32 -30.54 17.54 13.64
N GLU A 33 -30.97 17.95 12.44
CA GLU A 33 -30.63 17.29 11.17
C GLU A 33 -29.12 17.25 10.93
N TRP A 34 -28.42 18.35 11.21
CA TRP A 34 -26.97 18.41 11.09
C TRP A 34 -26.26 17.43 12.04
N THR A 35 -26.75 17.29 13.29
CA THR A 35 -26.18 16.30 14.23
C THR A 35 -26.44 14.86 13.84
N ILE A 36 -27.62 14.55 13.29
CA ILE A 36 -27.97 13.21 12.81
C ILE A 36 -27.09 12.88 11.59
N PHE A 37 -26.96 13.79 10.63
CA PHE A 37 -26.15 13.62 9.43
C PHE A 37 -24.67 13.38 9.76
N ILE A 38 -24.07 14.17 10.66
CA ILE A 38 -22.69 13.97 11.12
C ILE A 38 -22.50 12.61 11.78
N ARG A 39 -23.43 12.18 12.63
CA ARG A 39 -23.36 10.87 13.29
C ARG A 39 -23.44 9.73 12.28
N CYS A 40 -24.32 9.82 11.28
CA CYS A 40 -24.42 8.83 10.22
C CYS A 40 -23.12 8.74 9.40
N ILE A 41 -22.52 9.88 9.03
CA ILE A 41 -21.22 9.92 8.33
C ILE A 41 -20.13 9.32 9.21
N ALA A 42 -20.08 9.66 10.49
CA ALA A 42 -19.07 9.14 11.41
C ALA A 42 -19.18 7.62 11.58
N ILE A 43 -20.41 7.08 11.72
CA ILE A 43 -20.66 5.64 11.80
C ILE A 43 -20.23 4.94 10.50
N LEU A 44 -20.57 5.51 9.33
CA LEU A 44 -20.16 4.97 8.05
C LEU A 44 -18.63 5.00 7.88
N ALA A 45 -17.97 6.09 8.29
CA ALA A 45 -16.52 6.23 8.28
C ALA A 45 -15.84 5.22 9.22
N LEU A 46 -16.39 4.98 10.41
CA LEU A 46 -15.89 3.96 11.34
C LEU A 46 -16.11 2.55 10.82
N ALA A 47 -17.27 2.24 10.27
CA ALA A 47 -17.56 0.92 9.69
C ALA A 47 -16.65 0.62 8.50
N THR A 48 -16.43 1.60 7.60
CA THR A 48 -15.51 1.46 6.48
C THR A 48 -14.06 1.34 6.94
N SER A 49 -13.64 2.12 7.93
CA SER A 49 -12.29 2.01 8.53
C SER A 49 -12.07 0.64 9.19
N ALA A 50 -13.05 0.15 9.95
CA ALA A 50 -13.01 -1.17 10.57
C ALA A 50 -12.95 -2.29 9.53
N TYR A 51 -13.71 -2.17 8.44
CA TYR A 51 -13.66 -3.10 7.32
C TYR A 51 -12.29 -3.10 6.61
N ILE A 52 -11.70 -1.93 6.40
CA ILE A 52 -10.34 -1.79 5.84
C ILE A 52 -9.31 -2.43 6.77
N ILE A 53 -9.39 -2.19 8.07
CA ILE A 53 -8.51 -2.79 9.09
C ILE A 53 -8.66 -4.31 9.09
N TYR A 54 -9.88 -4.83 9.05
CA TYR A 54 -10.17 -6.26 8.96
C TYR A 54 -9.53 -6.90 7.71
N ILE A 55 -9.65 -6.25 6.55
CA ILE A 55 -8.97 -6.69 5.31
C ILE A 55 -7.46 -6.69 5.48
N ILE A 56 -6.87 -5.61 6.04
CA ILE A 56 -5.43 -5.50 6.28
C ILE A 56 -4.92 -6.64 7.17
N ILE A 57 -5.60 -6.91 8.28
CA ILE A 57 -5.21 -7.98 9.22
C ILE A 57 -5.36 -9.35 8.57
N THR A 58 -6.45 -9.58 7.84
CA THR A 58 -6.73 -10.84 7.16
C THR A 58 -5.72 -11.12 6.05
N LEU A 59 -5.33 -10.10 5.28
CA LEU A 59 -4.31 -10.21 4.24
C LEU A 59 -2.91 -10.44 4.82
N ARG A 60 -2.63 -9.97 6.04
CA ARG A 60 -1.34 -10.21 6.72
C ARG A 60 -1.14 -11.68 7.11
N HIS A 61 -2.22 -12.38 7.47
CA HIS A 61 -2.15 -13.78 7.91
C HIS A 61 -2.40 -14.80 6.78
N GLY A 62 -2.92 -14.36 5.62
CA GLY A 62 -3.38 -15.23 4.54
C GLY A 62 -2.47 -15.25 3.32
N LEU A 63 -1.52 -16.19 3.33
CA LEU A 63 -0.91 -16.95 2.22
C LEU A 63 -0.95 -16.36 0.78
N HIS A 64 0.25 -16.32 0.19
CA HIS A 64 0.61 -15.95 -1.19
C HIS A 64 0.49 -14.46 -1.55
N PRO A 65 1.63 -13.75 -1.72
CA PRO A 65 1.65 -12.33 -2.10
C PRO A 65 0.80 -12.01 -3.34
N LEU A 66 0.71 -12.95 -4.29
CA LEU A 66 -0.05 -12.75 -5.53
C LEU A 66 -1.56 -12.64 -5.29
N LEU A 67 -2.11 -13.44 -4.37
CA LEU A 67 -3.54 -13.39 -4.02
C LEU A 67 -3.91 -12.09 -3.33
N ILE A 68 -2.99 -11.54 -2.53
CA ILE A 68 -3.16 -10.24 -1.87
C ILE A 68 -3.27 -9.14 -2.94
N TRP A 69 -2.37 -9.16 -3.92
CA TRP A 69 -2.38 -8.18 -5.01
C TRP A 69 -3.63 -8.26 -5.89
N ASP A 70 -4.09 -9.47 -6.21
CA ASP A 70 -5.31 -9.68 -7.00
C ASP A 70 -6.57 -9.21 -6.25
N LYS A 71 -6.67 -9.54 -4.95
CA LYS A 71 -7.77 -9.05 -4.09
C LYS A 71 -7.82 -7.53 -4.00
N LEU A 72 -6.66 -6.85 -4.00
CA LEU A 72 -6.56 -5.39 -4.02
C LEU A 72 -6.92 -4.78 -5.39
N GLY A 73 -7.02 -5.58 -6.45
CA GLY A 73 -7.38 -5.15 -7.81
C GLY A 73 -8.88 -4.90 -8.05
N LYS A 74 -9.75 -5.18 -7.06
CA LYS A 74 -11.19 -4.93 -7.17
C LYS A 74 -11.47 -3.43 -7.46
N PRO A 75 -12.52 -3.10 -8.25
CA PRO A 75 -12.73 -1.77 -8.83
C PRO A 75 -12.75 -0.63 -7.80
N VAL A 76 -13.18 -0.91 -6.57
CA VAL A 76 -13.26 0.06 -5.47
C VAL A 76 -11.89 0.56 -5.00
N VAL A 77 -10.81 -0.22 -5.17
CA VAL A 77 -9.49 0.05 -4.55
C VAL A 77 -8.33 0.13 -5.55
N LYS A 78 -8.64 0.08 -6.86
CA LYS A 78 -7.64 -0.01 -7.93
C LYS A 78 -6.60 1.11 -7.90
N LEU A 79 -7.01 2.34 -7.58
CA LEU A 79 -6.12 3.51 -7.53
C LEU A 79 -5.11 3.44 -6.37
N PHE A 80 -5.51 2.87 -5.24
CA PHE A 80 -4.67 2.78 -4.04
C PHE A 80 -3.89 1.47 -3.93
N ARG A 81 -4.13 0.50 -4.83
CA ARG A 81 -3.53 -0.83 -4.81
C ARG A 81 -1.99 -0.84 -4.64
N PRO A 82 -1.20 -0.07 -5.41
CA PRO A 82 0.25 -0.05 -5.23
C PRO A 82 0.68 0.43 -3.85
N TRP A 83 -0.04 1.41 -3.31
CA TRP A 83 0.27 2.00 -2.01
C TRP A 83 -0.09 1.06 -0.85
N THR A 84 -1.28 0.47 -0.87
CA THR A 84 -1.73 -0.48 0.16
C THR A 84 -0.87 -1.73 0.18
N PHE A 85 -0.53 -2.29 -0.99
CA PHE A 85 0.34 -3.47 -1.07
C PHE A 85 1.74 -3.18 -0.53
N SER A 86 2.33 -2.05 -0.92
CA SER A 86 3.68 -1.68 -0.45
C SER A 86 3.70 -1.43 1.05
N TYR A 87 2.63 -0.85 1.60
CA TYR A 87 2.47 -0.69 3.04
C TYR A 87 2.40 -2.05 3.76
N LEU A 88 1.56 -2.98 3.28
CA LEU A 88 1.46 -4.33 3.84
C LEU A 88 2.79 -5.07 3.79
N LEU A 89 3.50 -5.02 2.66
CA LEU A 89 4.81 -5.63 2.48
C LEU A 89 5.81 -5.07 3.49
N SER A 90 5.87 -3.74 3.63
CA SER A 90 6.77 -3.07 4.57
C SER A 90 6.45 -3.36 6.05
N GLN A 91 5.22 -3.76 6.37
CA GLN A 91 4.84 -4.14 7.73
C GLN A 91 5.21 -5.61 8.03
N SER A 92 5.37 -6.43 7.00
CA SER A 92 5.79 -7.83 7.12
C SER A 92 7.29 -7.98 7.21
N ASP A 93 8.05 -7.14 6.50
CA ASP A 93 9.52 -7.11 6.55
C ASP A 93 10.02 -5.73 7.06
N PRO A 94 10.47 -5.65 8.33
CA PRO A 94 10.99 -4.43 8.92
C PRO A 94 12.21 -3.84 8.19
N TYR A 95 13.03 -4.66 7.56
CA TYR A 95 14.21 -4.20 6.85
C TYR A 95 13.82 -3.62 5.49
N ALA A 96 12.93 -4.27 4.74
CA ALA A 96 12.37 -3.71 3.50
C ALA A 96 11.64 -2.36 3.74
N ARG A 97 11.04 -2.16 4.92
CA ARG A 97 10.47 -0.87 5.33
C ARG A 97 11.47 0.27 5.38
N SER A 98 12.73 -0.03 5.69
CA SER A 98 13.79 0.97 5.85
C SER A 98 14.16 1.65 4.52
N ILE A 99 13.87 1.03 3.38
CA ILE A 99 14.29 1.53 2.06
C ILE A 99 13.19 2.28 1.26
N ASP A 100 11.95 2.37 1.76
CA ASP A 100 10.83 3.08 1.07
C ASP A 100 10.63 2.65 -0.39
N MET A 101 10.51 1.35 -0.63
CA MET A 101 10.14 0.86 -1.94
C MET A 101 8.62 0.86 -2.16
N ARG A 102 8.21 0.92 -3.43
CA ARG A 102 6.81 0.77 -3.84
C ARG A 102 6.70 -0.20 -5.01
N ILE A 103 5.86 -1.22 -4.88
CA ILE A 103 5.57 -2.16 -5.96
C ILE A 103 4.64 -1.49 -6.97
N SER A 104 5.06 -1.39 -8.24
CA SER A 104 4.32 -0.75 -9.33
C SER A 104 3.42 -1.74 -10.04
N THR A 105 3.96 -2.86 -10.50
CA THR A 105 3.21 -3.93 -11.15
C THR A 105 3.60 -5.27 -10.56
N PHE A 106 2.62 -6.14 -10.39
CA PHE A 106 2.86 -7.49 -9.92
C PHE A 106 1.87 -8.43 -10.59
N SER A 107 2.39 -9.51 -11.14
CA SER A 107 1.65 -10.59 -11.78
C SER A 107 2.43 -11.89 -11.62
N LYS A 108 1.85 -13.01 -12.07
CA LYS A 108 2.53 -14.30 -12.05
C LYS A 108 3.81 -14.22 -12.89
N GLY A 109 4.95 -14.50 -12.27
CA GLY A 109 6.28 -14.47 -12.88
C GLY A 109 6.85 -13.09 -13.18
N PHE A 110 6.18 -12.00 -12.78
CA PHE A 110 6.65 -10.66 -13.11
C PHE A 110 6.38 -9.66 -11.99
N CYS A 111 7.41 -8.92 -11.60
CA CYS A 111 7.30 -7.86 -10.61
C CYS A 111 8.13 -6.65 -11.03
N THR A 112 7.55 -5.46 -10.90
CA THR A 112 8.28 -4.20 -10.96
C THR A 112 8.03 -3.39 -9.71
N ALA A 113 9.07 -2.68 -9.29
CA ALA A 113 8.99 -1.77 -8.16
C ALA A 113 9.84 -0.53 -8.40
N ILE A 114 9.59 0.48 -7.57
CA ILE A 114 10.29 1.75 -7.57
C ILE A 114 10.90 1.97 -6.19
N LEU A 115 12.16 2.38 -6.16
CA LEU A 115 12.86 2.84 -4.97
C LEU A 115 12.95 4.36 -5.02
N ARG A 116 12.36 5.03 -4.02
CA ARG A 116 12.41 6.48 -3.92
C ARG A 116 13.75 6.94 -3.37
N ASP A 117 14.27 8.00 -3.94
CA ASP A 117 15.48 8.63 -3.45
C ASP A 117 15.21 9.34 -2.12
N ARG A 118 15.84 8.88 -1.03
CA ARG A 118 15.70 9.45 0.30
C ARG A 118 17.05 9.55 0.98
N ARG A 119 17.26 10.61 1.75
CA ARG A 119 18.50 10.82 2.50
C ARG A 119 18.90 9.65 3.40
N ARG A 120 17.90 8.94 3.98
CA ARG A 120 18.13 7.78 4.84
C ARG A 120 18.76 6.57 4.13
N THR A 121 18.61 6.47 2.81
CA THR A 121 19.20 5.39 2.01
C THR A 121 20.48 5.83 1.32
N HIS A 122 21.03 7.00 1.66
CA HIS A 122 22.26 7.51 1.04
C HIS A 122 23.52 6.93 1.69
N ASP A 123 24.56 6.77 0.87
CA ASP A 123 25.91 6.55 1.33
C ASP A 123 26.65 7.88 1.62
N SER A 124 27.89 7.76 2.11
CA SER A 124 28.78 8.90 2.36
C SER A 124 29.11 9.71 1.10
N GLN A 125 28.89 9.12 -0.08
CA GLN A 125 29.16 9.75 -1.37
C GLN A 125 27.89 10.29 -2.04
N GLN A 126 26.81 10.49 -1.28
CA GLN A 126 25.54 11.08 -1.71
C GLN A 126 24.83 10.32 -2.85
N GLY A 127 25.09 9.02 -3.00
CA GLY A 127 24.32 8.10 -3.84
C GLY A 127 23.44 7.18 -3.00
N ILE A 128 22.56 6.41 -3.63
CA ILE A 128 21.82 5.36 -2.91
C ILE A 128 22.80 4.27 -2.50
N HIS A 129 22.74 3.88 -1.23
CA HIS A 129 23.62 2.88 -0.63
C HIS A 129 23.46 1.53 -1.34
N ASN A 130 24.59 0.91 -1.65
CA ASN A 130 24.66 -0.35 -2.38
C ASN A 130 23.81 -1.46 -1.73
N THR A 131 23.83 -1.59 -0.40
CA THR A 131 22.98 -2.57 0.29
C THR A 131 21.49 -2.26 0.19
N ALA A 132 21.08 -0.99 0.09
CA ALA A 132 19.68 -0.64 -0.13
C ALA A 132 19.21 -1.09 -1.52
N ILE A 133 20.09 -1.02 -2.53
CA ILE A 133 19.84 -1.56 -3.88
C ILE A 133 19.75 -3.09 -3.83
N ALA A 134 20.63 -3.75 -3.07
CA ALA A 134 20.59 -5.20 -2.90
C ALA A 134 19.26 -5.66 -2.30
N THR A 135 18.81 -5.06 -1.19
CA THR A 135 17.53 -5.39 -0.55
C THR A 135 16.33 -5.05 -1.44
N PHE A 136 16.42 -3.95 -2.18
CA PHE A 136 15.39 -3.57 -3.16
C PHE A 136 15.24 -4.65 -4.24
N ALA A 137 16.35 -5.09 -4.84
CA ALA A 137 16.34 -6.13 -5.85
C ALA A 137 15.94 -7.50 -5.28
N GLU A 138 16.44 -7.86 -4.10
CA GLU A 138 16.07 -9.08 -3.37
C GLU A 138 14.55 -9.17 -3.18
N THR A 139 13.92 -8.09 -2.74
CA THR A 139 12.47 -8.07 -2.50
C THR A 139 11.70 -8.24 -3.80
N VAL A 140 12.11 -7.57 -4.89
CA VAL A 140 11.47 -7.70 -6.21
C VAL A 140 11.63 -9.12 -6.76
N GLY A 141 12.83 -9.68 -6.67
CA GLY A 141 13.11 -11.04 -7.14
C GLY A 141 12.39 -12.10 -6.29
N GLY A 142 12.32 -11.90 -4.98
CA GLY A 142 11.58 -12.77 -4.06
C GLY A 142 10.09 -12.78 -4.35
N LEU A 143 9.47 -11.60 -4.56
CA LEU A 143 8.07 -11.51 -4.97
C LEU A 143 7.81 -12.22 -6.30
N THR A 144 8.71 -12.03 -7.27
CA THR A 144 8.63 -12.68 -8.59
C THR A 144 8.67 -14.20 -8.46
N LEU A 145 9.61 -14.74 -7.69
CA LEU A 145 9.67 -16.18 -7.43
C LEU A 145 8.41 -16.67 -6.70
N MET A 146 8.04 -16.02 -5.60
CA MET A 146 6.87 -16.40 -4.79
C MET A 146 5.58 -16.41 -5.61
N SER A 147 5.43 -15.52 -6.59
CA SER A 147 4.25 -15.50 -7.46
C SER A 147 4.06 -16.77 -8.31
N ASN A 148 5.12 -17.56 -8.50
CA ASN A 148 5.08 -18.82 -9.23
C ASN A 148 4.87 -20.04 -8.32
N LEU A 149 5.16 -19.92 -7.03
CA LEU A 149 5.14 -21.05 -6.09
C LEU A 149 3.71 -21.45 -5.70
N LYS A 150 3.50 -22.71 -5.34
CA LYS A 150 2.24 -23.19 -4.76
C LYS A 150 2.16 -22.83 -3.28
N LYS A 151 0.99 -22.98 -2.68
CA LYS A 151 0.73 -22.59 -1.28
C LYS A 151 1.56 -23.33 -0.22
N LYS A 152 1.94 -24.57 -0.52
CA LYS A 152 2.75 -25.42 0.37
C LYS A 152 4.26 -25.33 0.09
N ASP A 153 4.64 -24.74 -1.04
CA ASP A 153 6.04 -24.59 -1.42
C ASP A 153 6.74 -23.57 -0.52
N ARG A 154 8.03 -23.78 -0.30
CA ARG A 154 8.86 -22.87 0.48
C ARG A 154 10.08 -22.50 -0.33
N ALA A 155 10.44 -21.22 -0.32
CA ALA A 155 11.68 -20.73 -0.91
C ALA A 155 12.53 -20.06 0.16
N ILE A 156 13.82 -20.35 0.15
CA ILE A 156 14.82 -19.74 1.03
C ILE A 156 15.94 -19.21 0.14
N LEU A 157 16.28 -17.95 0.33
CA LEU A 157 17.39 -17.33 -0.39
C LEU A 157 18.72 -17.91 0.11
N LYS A 158 19.53 -18.46 -0.80
CA LYS A 158 20.85 -19.03 -0.49
C LYS A 158 21.99 -18.09 -0.85
N ASN A 159 21.87 -17.39 -1.99
CA ASN A 159 22.94 -16.56 -2.52
C ASN A 159 22.36 -15.31 -3.19
N ILE A 160 23.01 -14.18 -2.94
CA ILE A 160 22.80 -12.92 -3.66
C ILE A 160 24.13 -12.52 -4.29
N LYS A 161 24.15 -12.43 -5.62
CA LYS A 161 25.26 -11.82 -6.37
C LYS A 161 24.75 -10.53 -7.01
N ILE A 162 25.40 -9.41 -6.72
CA ILE A 162 25.06 -8.11 -7.28
C ILE A 162 26.25 -7.53 -8.05
N GLU A 163 25.97 -7.05 -9.26
CA GLU A 163 26.92 -6.38 -10.13
C GLU A 163 26.52 -4.92 -10.32
N TYR A 164 27.24 -4.01 -9.68
CA TYR A 164 27.04 -2.57 -9.83
C TYR A 164 27.73 -2.08 -11.11
N LYS A 165 26.94 -1.51 -12.02
CA LYS A 165 27.43 -0.99 -13.32
C LYS A 165 27.62 0.52 -13.29
N LYS A 166 26.75 1.23 -12.56
CA LYS A 166 26.74 2.69 -12.45
C LYS A 166 26.37 3.08 -11.02
N LYS A 167 26.83 4.25 -10.59
CA LYS A 167 26.42 4.81 -9.29
C LYS A 167 24.94 5.21 -9.32
N ALA A 168 24.19 4.74 -8.33
CA ALA A 168 22.77 4.97 -8.21
C ALA A 168 22.46 6.37 -7.64
N ARG A 169 21.62 7.14 -8.35
CA ARG A 169 21.11 8.44 -7.91
C ARG A 169 19.67 8.62 -8.37
N GLY A 170 18.86 9.31 -7.59
CA GLY A 170 17.47 9.55 -7.95
C GLY A 170 16.61 8.31 -7.83
N LEU A 171 15.43 8.38 -8.44
CA LEU A 171 14.45 7.30 -8.44
C LEU A 171 14.97 6.11 -9.25
N LEU A 172 14.97 4.92 -8.63
CA LEU A 172 15.34 3.68 -9.30
C LEU A 172 14.10 2.83 -9.57
N THR A 173 14.15 2.06 -10.66
CA THR A 173 13.14 1.08 -11.02
C THR A 173 13.80 -0.29 -11.11
N ALA A 174 13.24 -1.29 -10.42
CA ALA A 174 13.69 -2.67 -10.55
C ALA A 174 12.60 -3.50 -11.22
N GLY A 175 13.02 -4.42 -12.09
CA GLY A 175 12.15 -5.38 -12.75
C GLY A 175 12.75 -6.77 -12.70
N SER A 176 11.90 -7.77 -12.50
CA SER A 176 12.25 -9.18 -12.63
C SER A 176 11.15 -9.89 -13.39
N ASP A 177 11.55 -10.71 -14.35
CA ASP A 177 10.70 -11.60 -15.12
C ASP A 177 11.30 -13.00 -15.01
N TYR A 178 10.57 -13.89 -14.34
CA TYR A 178 10.99 -15.25 -14.15
C TYR A 178 9.76 -16.16 -14.03
N THR A 179 9.73 -17.19 -14.87
CA THR A 179 8.69 -18.21 -14.83
C THR A 179 9.31 -19.54 -14.43
N LEU A 180 8.72 -20.19 -13.41
CA LEU A 180 9.17 -21.52 -13.00
C LEU A 180 8.88 -22.55 -14.12
N PRO A 181 9.81 -23.49 -14.39
CA PRO A 181 9.56 -24.57 -15.33
C PRO A 181 8.36 -25.43 -14.91
N SER A 182 7.47 -25.75 -15.85
CA SER A 182 6.24 -26.52 -15.57
C SER A 182 6.49 -27.96 -15.11
N ASN A 183 7.68 -28.50 -15.42
CA ASN A 183 8.07 -29.88 -15.15
C ASN A 183 8.89 -30.02 -13.86
N LEU A 184 8.84 -29.06 -12.95
CA LEU A 184 9.58 -29.15 -11.70
C LEU A 184 8.96 -30.24 -10.82
N GLY A 185 9.66 -31.38 -10.73
CA GLY A 185 9.26 -32.50 -9.89
C GLY A 185 9.33 -32.16 -8.40
N GLU A 186 8.84 -33.06 -7.54
CA GLU A 186 8.94 -32.85 -6.11
C GLU A 186 10.39 -32.87 -5.61
N GLY A 187 10.65 -32.16 -4.51
CA GLY A 187 11.98 -32.11 -3.90
C GLY A 187 12.55 -30.71 -3.75
N ASN A 188 13.87 -30.65 -3.63
CA ASN A 188 14.63 -29.42 -3.41
C ASN A 188 15.33 -29.02 -4.71
N HIS A 189 15.07 -27.80 -5.17
CA HIS A 189 15.62 -27.25 -6.39
C HIS A 189 16.34 -25.95 -6.10
N ASP A 190 17.53 -25.78 -6.68
CA ASP A 190 18.22 -24.50 -6.67
C ASP A 190 17.76 -23.71 -7.90
N ILE A 191 17.01 -22.64 -7.67
CA ILE A 191 16.44 -21.78 -8.71
C ILE A 191 17.14 -20.44 -8.70
N GLN A 192 17.52 -19.96 -9.88
CA GLN A 192 18.12 -18.65 -10.06
C GLN A 192 17.17 -17.73 -10.81
N ASN A 193 16.98 -16.51 -10.30
CA ASN A 193 16.32 -15.44 -11.04
C ASN A 193 17.15 -14.15 -11.05
N GLU A 194 16.94 -13.36 -12.09
CA GLU A 194 17.64 -12.10 -12.33
C GLU A 194 16.70 -10.91 -12.05
N VAL A 195 17.29 -9.85 -11.51
CA VAL A 195 16.64 -8.56 -11.29
C VAL A 195 17.51 -7.46 -11.86
N VAL A 196 16.93 -6.65 -12.74
CA VAL A 196 17.62 -5.52 -13.36
C VAL A 196 17.14 -4.23 -12.70
N VAL A 197 18.08 -3.42 -12.20
CA VAL A 197 17.83 -2.12 -11.61
C VAL A 197 18.26 -1.02 -12.56
N LYS A 198 17.34 -0.12 -12.89
CA LYS A 198 17.53 1.00 -13.80
C LYS A 198 17.29 2.34 -13.11
N ASP A 199 17.94 3.38 -13.58
CA ASP A 199 17.64 4.76 -13.18
C ASP A 199 16.49 5.37 -14.02
N ARG A 200 16.22 6.66 -13.80
CA ARG A 200 15.20 7.41 -14.54
C ARG A 200 15.49 7.52 -16.04
N MET A 201 16.76 7.44 -16.45
CA MET A 201 17.17 7.49 -17.85
C MET A 201 17.12 6.10 -18.50
N LEU A 202 16.66 5.07 -17.77
CA LEU A 202 16.65 3.67 -18.16
C LEU A 202 18.05 3.03 -18.28
N ASP A 203 19.08 3.69 -17.75
CA ASP A 203 20.42 3.13 -17.69
C ASP A 203 20.47 2.03 -16.61
N THR A 204 21.11 0.91 -16.92
CA THR A 204 21.31 -0.16 -15.95
C THR A 204 22.31 0.27 -14.88
N VAL A 205 21.82 0.34 -13.64
CA VAL A 205 22.58 0.70 -12.45
C VAL A 205 23.19 -0.53 -11.81
N ALA A 206 22.40 -1.60 -11.67
CA ALA A 206 22.85 -2.87 -11.11
C ALA A 206 22.08 -4.05 -11.71
N ILE A 207 22.74 -5.20 -11.75
CA ILE A 207 22.13 -6.49 -12.09
C ILE A 207 22.31 -7.41 -10.87
N VAL A 208 21.23 -8.06 -10.45
CA VAL A 208 21.23 -8.92 -9.26
C VAL A 208 20.77 -10.31 -9.64
N TYR A 209 21.57 -11.30 -9.27
CA TYR A 209 21.27 -12.71 -9.43
C TYR A 209 20.99 -13.30 -8.05
N LEU A 210 19.82 -13.90 -7.90
CA LEU A 210 19.35 -14.48 -6.64
C LEU A 210 19.22 -15.98 -6.81
N THR A 211 19.86 -16.76 -5.95
CA THR A 211 19.75 -18.23 -5.94
C THR A 211 18.94 -18.67 -4.72
N TRP A 212 17.90 -19.45 -4.96
CA TRP A 212 16.92 -19.88 -3.98
C TRP A 212 16.91 -21.40 -3.86
N ALA A 213 16.89 -21.92 -2.65
CA ALA A 213 16.44 -23.29 -2.39
C ALA A 213 14.91 -23.29 -2.37
N VAL A 214 14.31 -23.91 -3.37
CA VAL A 214 12.86 -24.10 -3.44
C VAL A 214 12.53 -25.54 -3.11
N GLN A 215 11.78 -25.73 -2.03
CA GLN A 215 11.20 -27.00 -1.67
C GLN A 215 9.76 -27.05 -2.21
N THR A 216 9.55 -27.86 -3.24
CA THR A 216 8.23 -28.15 -3.80
C THR A 216 7.61 -29.33 -3.09
N LYS A 217 6.35 -29.19 -2.64
CA LYS A 217 5.58 -30.27 -2.00
C LYS A 217 4.27 -30.52 -2.75
N GLU A 218 3.77 -31.75 -2.67
CA GLU A 218 2.45 -32.10 -3.19
C GLU A 218 1.34 -31.24 -2.58
N ALA A 219 0.36 -30.91 -3.44
CA ALA A 219 -0.70 -29.93 -3.20
C ALA A 219 -1.62 -30.29 -2.03
#